data_AF-A0A973FEF8-F1
#
_entry.id   AF-A0A973FEF8-F1
#
_cell.length_a   1.000
_cell.length_b   1.000
_cell.length_c   1.000
_cell.angle_alpha   90.00
_cell.angle_beta   90.00
_cell.angle_gamma   90.00
#
_symmetry.space_group_name_H-M   'P 1'
#
loop_
_entity.id
_entity.type
_entity.pdbx_description
1 polymer ?
#
loop_
_entity_poly.entity_id
_entity_poly.type
_entity_poly.pdbx_seq_one_letter_code
_entity_poly.pdbx_strand_id
1 'polypeptide(L)' 'MIQRILTAEIEQQLHQACMDLEPAKSFIVYPGNDRYRISERLEAIPLRDLAIELRSGSLA' A
#
# COMPACT_ATOMS: atom_id res chain seq x y z
N MET A 1 -20.46 9.48 -9.82
CA MET A 1 -19.58 10.28 -10.69
C MET A 1 -18.25 10.42 -9.97
N ILE A 2 -17.21 9.68 -10.39
CA ILE A 2 -15.90 9.65 -9.72
C ILE A 2 -15.13 10.89 -10.14
N GLN A 3 -14.66 11.68 -9.17
CA GLN A 3 -13.93 12.93 -9.37
C GLN A 3 -12.50 12.61 -9.87
N ARG A 4 -12.27 12.71 -11.18
CA ARG A 4 -10.98 12.41 -11.85
C ARG A 4 -9.82 13.32 -11.42
N ILE A 5 -10.13 14.51 -10.90
CA ILE A 5 -9.15 15.52 -10.50
C ILE A 5 -8.39 15.08 -9.24
N LEU A 6 -9.10 14.47 -8.28
CA LEU A 6 -8.50 14.01 -7.02
C LEU A 6 -7.53 12.84 -7.21
N THR A 7 -7.68 12.04 -8.27
CA THR A 7 -6.81 10.88 -8.51
C THR A 7 -5.38 11.29 -8.82
N ALA A 8 -5.18 12.31 -9.67
CA ALA A 8 -3.84 12.75 -10.08
C ALA A 8 -3.09 13.49 -8.95
N GLU A 9 -3.80 14.31 -8.16
CA GLU A 9 -3.19 15.03 -7.04
C GLU A 9 -2.79 14.11 -5.88
N ILE A 10 -3.56 13.05 -5.65
CA ILE A 10 -3.25 12.04 -4.62
C ILE A 10 -2.04 11.22 -5.04
N GLU A 11 -1.93 10.78 -6.30
CA GLU A 11 -0.78 9.97 -6.74
C GLU A 11 0.56 10.72 -6.57
N GLN A 12 0.60 12.01 -6.86
CA GLN A 12 1.82 12.82 -6.70
C GLN A 12 2.15 13.08 -5.23
N GLN A 13 1.15 13.44 -4.41
CA GLN A 13 1.37 13.67 -2.97
C GLN A 13 1.69 12.38 -2.22
N LEU A 14 1.08 11.25 -2.61
CA LEU A 14 1.39 9.93 -2.07
C LEU A 14 2.81 9.51 -2.45
N HIS A 15 3.23 9.75 -3.70
CA HIS A 15 4.60 9.46 -4.12
C HIS A 15 5.61 10.26 -3.31
N GLN A 16 5.38 11.57 -3.16
CA GLN A 16 6.26 12.44 -2.39
C GLN A 16 6.31 12.09 -0.90
N ALA A 17 5.16 11.81 -0.29
CA ALA A 17 5.09 11.37 1.10
C ALA A 17 5.73 9.99 1.30
N CYS A 18 5.62 9.08 0.32
CA CYS A 18 6.26 7.77 0.38
C CYS A 18 7.79 7.86 0.26
N MET A 19 8.30 8.84 -0.49
CA MET A 19 9.74 9.16 -0.53
C MET A 19 10.23 9.75 0.79
N ASP A 20 9.43 10.59 1.44
CA ASP A 20 9.79 11.25 2.71
C ASP A 20 9.71 10.29 3.92
N LEU A 21 8.75 9.37 3.91
CA LEU A 21 8.52 8.41 4.99
C LEU A 21 9.53 7.25 4.99
N GLU A 22 10.26 7.03 3.88
CA GLU A 22 11.15 5.88 3.63
C GLU A 22 10.69 4.58 4.32
N PRO A 23 9.46 4.11 4.06
CA PRO A 23 8.90 3.00 4.80
C PRO A 23 9.73 1.74 4.56
N ALA A 24 10.10 1.06 5.64
CA ALA A 24 10.83 -0.21 5.58
C ALA A 24 10.05 -1.29 4.79
N LYS A 25 8.71 -1.21 4.82
CA LYS A 25 7.78 -2.03 4.02
C LYS A 25 6.56 -1.23 3.60
N SER A 26 6.19 -1.35 2.33
CA SER A 26 5.00 -0.77 1.72
C SER A 26 4.09 -1.86 1.18
N PHE A 27 2.79 -1.71 1.41
CA PHE A 27 1.79 -2.67 0.97
C PHE A 27 0.76 -2.02 0.06
N ILE A 28 0.47 -2.65 -1.08
CA ILE A 28 -0.66 -2.28 -1.95
C ILE A 28 -1.81 -3.22 -1.63
N VAL A 29 -2.88 -2.66 -1.06
CA VAL A 29 -4.08 -3.41 -0.74
C VAL A 29 -5.01 -3.42 -1.93
N TYR A 30 -5.46 -4.61 -2.34
CA TYR A 30 -6.39 -4.76 -3.44
C TYR A 30 -7.44 -5.85 -3.13
N PRO A 31 -8.61 -5.83 -3.80
CA PRO A 31 -9.72 -6.73 -3.48
C PRO A 31 -9.55 -8.17 -3.99
N GLY A 32 -8.34 -8.61 -4.34
CA GLY A 32 -8.07 -9.99 -4.75
C GLY A 32 -7.83 -10.92 -3.57
N ASN A 33 -7.26 -12.09 -3.86
CA ASN A 33 -6.94 -13.10 -2.84
C ASN A 33 -5.49 -13.59 -2.94
N ASP A 34 -4.70 -13.04 -3.85
CA ASP A 34 -3.32 -13.43 -4.08
C ASP A 34 -2.36 -12.39 -3.50
N ARG A 35 -1.21 -12.85 -3.02
CA ARG A 35 -0.14 -11.96 -2.60
C ARG A 35 0.99 -12.05 -3.61
N TYR A 36 1.43 -10.91 -4.13
CA TYR A 36 2.56 -10.87 -5.04
C TYR A 36 3.52 -9.74 -4.69
N ARG A 37 4.82 -10.03 -4.78
CA ARG A 37 5.88 -9.07 -4.52
C ARG A 37 6.09 -8.22 -5.77
N ILE A 38 5.91 -6.91 -5.66
CA ILE A 38 6.15 -5.97 -6.76
C ILE A 38 7.61 -5.49 -6.73
N SER A 39 8.17 -5.26 -5.54
CA SER A 39 9.57 -4.86 -5.35
C SER A 39 10.07 -5.32 -3.98
N GLU A 40 11.37 -5.16 -3.70
CA GLU A 40 11.96 -5.58 -2.42
C GLU A 40 11.27 -4.98 -1.18
N ARG A 41 10.72 -3.77 -1.32
CA ARG A 41 9.99 -3.06 -0.27
C ARG A 41 8.49 -2.96 -0.52
N LEU A 42 7.98 -3.46 -1.65
CA LEU A 42 6.59 -3.26 -2.08
C LEU A 42 5.90 -4.60 -2.34
N GLU A 43 4.86 -4.88 -1.55
CA GLU A 43 4.09 -6.12 -1.67
C GLU A 43 2.61 -5.80 -1.92
N ALA A 44 2.02 -6.43 -2.94
CA ALA A 44 0.57 -6.41 -3.12
C ALA A 44 -0.05 -7.52 -2.27
N ILE A 45 -0.92 -7.14 -1.35
CA ILE A 45 -1.59 -8.07 -0.43
C ILE A 45 -3.10 -7.85 -0.45
N PRO A 46 -3.90 -8.91 -0.27
CA PRO A 46 -5.33 -8.74 -0.11
C PRO A 46 -5.66 -8.10 1.25
N LEU A 47 -6.81 -7.43 1.34
CA LEU A 47 -7.24 -6.73 2.56
C LEU A 47 -7.25 -7.64 3.80
N ARG A 48 -7.62 -8.91 3.61
CA ARG A 48 -7.63 -9.93 4.67
C ARG A 48 -6.23 -10.15 5.23
N ASP A 49 -5.23 -10.30 4.36
CA ASP A 49 -3.84 -10.52 4.76
C ASP A 49 -3.27 -9.29 5.45
N LEU A 50 -3.58 -8.07 4.98
CA LEU A 50 -3.20 -6.86 5.71
C LEU A 50 -3.77 -6.87 7.14
N ALA A 51 -5.05 -7.24 7.29
CA ALA A 51 -5.68 -7.30 8.61
C ALA A 51 -5.03 -8.36 9.50
N ILE A 52 -4.55 -9.47 8.93
CA ILE A 52 -3.77 -10.48 9.65
C ILE A 52 -2.42 -9.90 10.06
N GLU A 53 -1.66 -9.29 9.16
CA GLU A 53 -0.34 -8.67 9.46
C GLU A 53 -0.44 -7.61 10.56
N LEU A 54 -1.44 -6.71 10.47
CA LEU A 54 -1.71 -5.68 11.48
C LEU A 54 -2.12 -6.28 12.82
N ARG A 55 -2.96 -7.33 12.82
CA ARG A 55 -3.35 -8.06 14.03
C ARG A 55 -2.18 -8.81 14.66
N SER A 56 -1.26 -9.31 13.83
CA SER A 56 -0.11 -10.11 14.27
C SER A 56 1.00 -9.26 14.89
N GLY A 57 0.95 -7.93 14.71
CA GLY A 57 1.82 -7.00 15.43
C GLY A 57 3.31 -7.12 15.10
N SER A 58 3.67 -7.70 13.94
CA SER A 58 5.06 -7.80 13.50
C SER A 58 5.45 -6.66 12.54
N LEU A 59 5.00 -5.44 12.85
CA LEU A 59 5.57 -4.19 12.34
C LEU A 59 6.58 -3.69 13.38
N ALA A 60 7.72 -4.37 13.46
CA ALA A 60 8.89 -3.96 14.22
C ALA A 60 10.10 -3.91 13.27
#